data_AF-K9SUN2-F1
#
_entry.id   AF-K9SUN2-F1
#
_cell.length_a   1.000
_cell.length_b   1.000
_cell.length_c   1.000
_cell.angle_alpha   90.00
_cell.angle_beta   90.00
_cell.angle_gamma   90.00
#
_symmetry.space_group_name_H-M   'P 1'
#
loop_
_entity.id
_entity.type
_entity.pdbx_description
1 polymer ?
#
loop_
_entity_poly.entity_id
_entity_poly.type
_entity_poly.pdbx_seq_one_letter_code
_entity_poly.pdbx_strand_id
1 'polypeptide(L)'
;MIKKVFLSLCVCLISANLGAAANAAILRVLIKEEADAQMPVAVTQPATLTTGNNSEPITLNPGKWYFLPRTQVNLIQPSNNGLTQIGDRLYPGNIEIRSWNSKAIAVNILPLEEYLRSVVPSEMPASWHLDALKAQAVAARSYAINTQKQRKWGTAPYDLVSDTRDQVYSGFFKFDPKQPTPVPVIHQNSDLAVVETAGYVLRDGFKGYYRASLPVSWINWGNGFMPVSDGKHLDQKISQQMAQRGWNWVQILAWWYRDEPVKP
;
A
#
# COMPACT_ATOMS: atom_id res chain seq x y z
N MET A 1 39.54 14.88 57.84
CA MET A 1 38.91 15.58 56.69
C MET A 1 38.33 14.55 55.74
N ILE A 2 37.01 14.37 55.78
CA ILE A 2 36.27 13.43 54.94
C ILE A 2 35.95 14.15 53.61
N LYS A 3 36.54 13.72 52.50
CA LYS A 3 36.20 14.23 51.17
C LYS A 3 34.85 13.64 50.73
N LYS A 4 33.80 14.46 50.72
CA LYS A 4 32.51 14.11 50.11
C LYS A 4 32.63 14.17 48.58
N VAL A 5 32.30 13.04 47.96
CA VAL A 5 32.10 12.87 46.52
C VAL A 5 30.82 13.61 46.12
N PHE A 6 30.89 14.51 45.14
CA PHE A 6 29.72 15.02 44.42
C PHE A 6 29.74 14.40 43.02
N LEU A 7 28.97 13.33 42.84
CA LEU A 7 28.68 12.74 41.54
C LEU A 7 27.54 13.56 40.92
N SER A 8 27.87 14.42 39.96
CA SER A 8 26.88 15.17 39.19
C SER A 8 26.20 14.21 38.21
N LEU A 9 25.00 13.75 38.56
CA LEU A 9 24.16 12.93 37.71
C LEU A 9 23.50 13.84 36.67
N CYS A 10 24.14 13.99 35.52
CA CYS A 10 23.56 14.69 34.37
C CYS A 10 22.46 13.80 33.78
N VAL A 11 21.21 13.98 34.22
CA VAL A 11 20.03 13.35 33.63
C VAL A 11 19.81 13.99 32.27
N CYS A 12 20.40 13.37 31.24
CA CYS A 12 20.09 13.69 29.85
C CYS A 12 18.68 13.15 29.58
N LEU A 13 17.67 14.03 29.73
CA LEU A 13 16.32 13.80 29.23
C LEU A 13 16.42 13.67 27.71
N ILE A 14 16.53 12.43 27.25
CA ILE A 14 16.23 12.08 25.86
C ILE A 14 14.73 12.32 25.71
N SER A 15 14.38 13.53 25.32
CA SER A 15 13.09 13.82 24.73
C SER A 15 13.04 13.02 23.43
N ALA A 16 12.45 11.84 23.50
CA ALA A 16 11.99 11.15 22.33
C ALA A 16 11.02 12.11 21.64
N ASN A 17 11.49 12.79 20.60
CA ASN A 17 10.65 13.38 19.60
C ASN A 17 9.81 12.23 19.02
N LEU A 18 8.65 11.99 19.62
CA LEU A 18 7.49 11.42 18.96
C LEU A 18 7.10 12.45 17.90
N GLY A 19 7.90 12.48 16.83
CA GLY A 19 7.62 13.23 15.63
C GLY A 19 6.23 12.81 15.18
N ALA A 20 5.36 13.82 15.08
CA ALA A 20 3.96 13.70 14.75
C ALA A 20 3.74 12.54 13.77
N ALA A 21 2.89 11.59 14.16
CA ALA A 21 2.20 10.77 13.19
C ALA A 21 1.43 11.77 12.31
N ALA A 22 2.03 12.16 11.18
CA ALA A 22 1.32 12.80 10.10
C ALA A 22 0.01 12.02 9.91
N ASN A 23 -1.11 12.71 9.74
CA ASN A 23 -2.41 12.08 9.47
C ASN A 23 -2.26 11.11 8.28
N ALA A 24 -1.90 9.86 8.57
CA ALA A 24 -1.65 8.86 7.56
C ALA A 24 -3.02 8.47 7.05
N ALA A 25 -3.30 8.80 5.79
CA ALA A 25 -4.56 8.42 5.16
C ALA A 25 -4.75 6.91 5.33
N ILE A 26 -5.78 6.50 6.04
CA ILE A 26 -6.17 5.08 6.17
C ILE A 26 -6.97 4.73 4.93
N LEU A 27 -6.59 3.64 4.27
CA LEU A 27 -7.31 3.09 3.13
C LEU A 27 -8.09 1.85 3.54
N ARG A 28 -9.25 1.65 2.91
CA ARG A 28 -10.02 0.41 2.95
C ARG A 28 -9.98 -0.21 1.55
N VAL A 29 -9.30 -1.35 1.40
CA VAL A 29 -9.10 -1.99 0.10
C VAL A 29 -9.87 -3.29 0.05
N LEU A 30 -10.81 -3.44 -0.89
CA LEU A 30 -11.45 -4.73 -1.16
C LEU A 30 -10.40 -5.69 -1.71
N ILE A 31 -10.11 -6.75 -0.95
CA ILE A 31 -9.10 -7.76 -1.31
C ILE A 31 -9.72 -9.08 -1.79
N LYS A 32 -10.99 -9.33 -1.45
CA LYS A 32 -11.66 -10.56 -1.80
C LYS A 32 -13.19 -10.41 -1.79
N GLU A 33 -13.83 -11.03 -2.77
CA GLU A 33 -15.27 -11.31 -2.79
C GLU A 33 -15.45 -12.83 -2.85
N GLU A 34 -16.33 -13.39 -2.03
CA GLU A 34 -16.71 -14.80 -2.04
C GLU A 34 -18.23 -14.93 -2.11
N ALA A 35 -18.69 -15.89 -2.91
CA ALA A 35 -20.11 -16.24 -2.96
C ALA A 35 -20.54 -17.00 -1.69
N ASP A 36 -19.59 -17.71 -1.08
CA ASP A 36 -19.80 -18.52 0.11
C ASP A 36 -20.31 -17.71 1.30
N ALA A 37 -20.96 -18.43 2.22
CA ALA A 37 -21.51 -17.84 3.44
C ALA A 37 -20.43 -17.48 4.46
N GLN A 38 -19.22 -18.03 4.32
CA GLN A 38 -18.11 -17.90 5.27
C GLN A 38 -16.80 -17.57 4.53
N MET A 39 -15.94 -16.78 5.19
CA MET A 39 -14.61 -16.44 4.72
C MET A 39 -13.55 -17.21 5.54
N PRO A 40 -12.73 -18.08 4.91
CA PRO A 40 -11.59 -18.70 5.56
C PRO A 40 -10.50 -17.68 5.87
N VAL A 41 -10.02 -17.64 7.12
CA VAL A 41 -8.95 -16.76 7.58
C VAL A 41 -7.95 -17.51 8.45
N ALA A 42 -6.69 -17.11 8.40
CA ALA A 42 -5.66 -17.51 9.37
C ALA A 42 -4.81 -16.30 9.76
N VAL A 43 -4.08 -16.38 10.87
CA VAL A 43 -3.26 -15.27 11.37
C VAL A 43 -1.85 -15.75 11.68
N THR A 44 -0.83 -14.92 11.42
CA THR A 44 0.57 -15.27 11.67
C THR A 44 1.04 -14.96 13.09
N GLN A 45 0.30 -14.11 13.80
CA GLN A 45 0.44 -13.77 15.21
C GLN A 45 -0.95 -13.77 15.86
N PRO A 46 -1.05 -13.85 17.20
CA PRO A 46 -2.33 -13.68 17.87
C PRO A 46 -3.06 -12.43 17.36
N ALA A 47 -4.35 -12.53 17.11
CA ALA A 47 -5.18 -11.42 16.66
C ALA A 47 -6.46 -11.35 17.50
N THR A 48 -6.98 -10.14 17.66
CA THR A 48 -8.29 -9.92 18.27
C THR A 48 -9.34 -9.91 17.19
N LEU A 49 -10.39 -10.72 17.35
CA LEU A 49 -11.58 -10.73 16.51
C LEU A 49 -12.74 -10.07 17.28
N THR A 50 -13.29 -9.00 16.72
CA THR A 50 -14.52 -8.38 17.21
C THR A 50 -15.65 -8.68 16.24
N THR A 51 -16.77 -9.21 16.73
CA THR A 51 -17.93 -9.57 15.91
C THR A 51 -19.14 -8.71 16.24
N GLY A 52 -19.74 -8.06 15.26
CA GLY A 52 -20.85 -7.14 15.49
C GLY A 52 -20.50 -6.00 16.46
N ASN A 53 -21.51 -5.30 16.97
CA ASN A 53 -21.28 -4.07 17.73
C ASN A 53 -21.08 -4.29 19.25
N ASN A 54 -21.44 -5.46 19.80
CA ASN A 54 -21.51 -5.71 21.25
C ASN A 54 -20.96 -7.09 21.69
N SER A 55 -20.17 -7.78 20.88
CA SER A 55 -19.59 -9.07 21.30
C SER A 55 -18.25 -8.86 22.01
N GLU A 56 -18.01 -9.66 23.06
CA GLU A 56 -16.71 -9.75 23.68
C GLU A 56 -15.64 -10.16 22.66
N PRO A 57 -14.45 -9.53 22.66
CA PRO A 57 -13.40 -9.85 21.72
C PRO A 57 -12.92 -11.31 21.86
N ILE A 58 -12.73 -11.97 20.73
CA ILE A 58 -12.27 -13.36 20.64
C ILE A 58 -10.81 -13.39 20.21
N THR A 59 -9.96 -14.19 20.86
CA THR A 59 -8.57 -14.38 20.42
C THR A 59 -8.47 -15.40 19.29
N LEU A 60 -7.90 -14.96 18.16
CA LEU A 60 -7.43 -15.84 17.10
C LEU A 60 -5.96 -16.17 17.34
N ASN A 61 -5.65 -17.43 17.62
CA ASN A 61 -4.27 -17.94 17.67
C ASN A 61 -3.78 -18.41 16.28
N PRO A 62 -2.48 -18.28 15.98
CA PRO A 62 -1.84 -18.85 14.79
C PRO A 62 -1.97 -20.37 14.69
N GLY A 63 -1.69 -20.90 13.49
CA GLY A 63 -1.64 -22.35 13.24
C GLY A 63 -3.00 -23.02 13.04
N LYS A 64 -4.09 -22.25 12.92
CA LYS A 64 -5.44 -22.75 12.62
C LYS A 64 -6.19 -21.83 11.67
N TRP A 65 -7.08 -22.44 10.89
CA TRP A 65 -8.05 -21.75 10.05
C TRP A 65 -9.33 -21.46 10.83
N TYR A 66 -9.91 -20.29 10.58
CA TYR A 66 -11.21 -19.87 11.07
C TYR A 66 -12.13 -19.56 9.89
N PHE A 67 -13.42 -19.83 10.03
CA PHE A 67 -14.41 -19.63 8.97
C PHE A 67 -15.43 -18.60 9.44
N LEU A 68 -15.23 -17.34 9.04
CA LEU A 68 -15.98 -16.21 9.58
C LEU A 68 -17.26 -15.95 8.76
N PRO A 69 -18.45 -15.93 9.38
CA PRO A 69 -19.70 -15.77 8.66
C PRO A 69 -19.91 -14.33 8.18
N ARG A 70 -20.54 -14.16 7.02
CA ARG A 70 -20.87 -12.83 6.47
C ARG A 70 -22.09 -12.15 7.10
N THR A 71 -22.80 -12.83 7.99
CA THR A 71 -24.06 -12.37 8.62
C THR A 71 -23.85 -11.18 9.57
N GLN A 72 -22.61 -10.90 9.93
CA GLN A 72 -22.20 -9.78 10.77
C GLN A 72 -20.89 -9.19 10.24
N VAL A 73 -20.52 -8.03 10.79
CA VAL A 73 -19.19 -7.46 10.59
C VAL A 73 -18.21 -8.16 11.53
N ASN A 74 -17.10 -8.65 10.99
CA ASN A 74 -16.03 -9.30 11.73
C ASN A 74 -14.76 -8.49 11.51
N LEU A 75 -14.23 -7.87 12.56
CA LEU A 75 -12.99 -7.09 12.51
C LEU A 75 -11.85 -7.88 13.15
N ILE A 76 -10.83 -8.19 12.36
CA ILE A 76 -9.60 -8.86 12.79
C ILE A 76 -8.52 -7.80 12.96
N GLN A 77 -7.90 -7.76 14.14
CA GLN A 77 -6.81 -6.85 14.50
C GLN A 77 -5.60 -7.68 14.96
N PRO A 78 -4.64 -7.97 14.05
CA PRO A 78 -3.42 -8.70 14.40
C PRO A 78 -2.55 -7.92 15.40
N SER A 79 -1.98 -8.63 16.37
CA SER A 79 -0.96 -8.07 17.26
C SER A 79 0.44 -8.14 16.63
N ASN A 80 1.39 -7.36 17.15
CA ASN A 80 2.82 -7.45 16.80
C ASN A 80 3.12 -7.41 15.28
N ASN A 81 2.42 -6.54 14.53
CA ASN A 81 2.50 -6.48 13.07
C ASN A 81 2.24 -7.82 12.37
N GLY A 82 1.42 -8.67 12.99
CA GLY A 82 0.94 -9.91 12.42
C GLY A 82 0.18 -9.69 11.12
N LEU A 83 0.16 -10.72 10.29
CA LEU A 83 -0.53 -10.73 9.01
C LEU A 83 -1.75 -11.61 9.10
N THR A 84 -2.79 -11.24 8.37
CA THR A 84 -3.97 -12.07 8.18
C THR A 84 -3.93 -12.70 6.79
N GLN A 85 -4.06 -14.02 6.75
CA GLN A 85 -4.17 -14.77 5.51
C GLN A 85 -5.62 -14.79 5.02
N ILE A 86 -5.83 -14.34 3.78
CA ILE A 86 -7.09 -14.46 3.04
C ILE A 86 -6.77 -15.12 1.71
N GLY A 87 -7.29 -16.33 1.48
CA GLY A 87 -6.91 -17.16 0.34
C GLY A 87 -5.42 -17.49 0.36
N ASP A 88 -4.73 -17.18 -0.74
CA ASP A 88 -3.29 -17.41 -0.90
C ASP A 88 -2.44 -16.17 -0.56
N ARG A 89 -3.01 -15.11 0.03
CA ARG A 89 -2.31 -13.85 0.33
C ARG A 89 -2.30 -13.52 1.81
N LEU A 90 -1.22 -12.91 2.27
CA LEU A 90 -1.02 -12.42 3.63
C LEU A 90 -1.01 -10.90 3.64
N TYR A 91 -1.92 -10.31 4.40
CA TYR A 91 -2.16 -8.87 4.42
C TYR A 91 -1.78 -8.26 5.78
N PRO A 92 -1.13 -7.07 5.79
CA PRO A 92 -0.86 -6.32 7.01
C PRO A 92 -2.11 -5.57 7.48
N GLY A 93 -2.07 -4.98 8.68
CA GLY A 93 -3.16 -4.14 9.18
C GLY A 93 -4.41 -4.94 9.54
N ASN A 94 -5.54 -4.24 9.64
CA ASN A 94 -6.79 -4.86 10.06
C ASN A 94 -7.52 -5.46 8.86
N ILE A 95 -8.31 -6.51 9.10
CA ILE A 95 -9.20 -7.10 8.10
C ILE A 95 -10.64 -7.00 8.60
N GLU A 96 -11.50 -6.40 7.80
CA GLU A 96 -12.95 -6.42 7.99
C GLU A 96 -13.58 -7.43 7.04
N ILE A 97 -14.35 -8.37 7.58
CA ILE A 97 -15.17 -9.31 6.82
C ILE A 97 -16.64 -9.02 7.09
N ARG A 98 -17.41 -8.82 6.02
CA ARG A 98 -18.84 -8.49 6.10
C ARG A 98 -19.59 -8.94 4.86
N SER A 99 -20.91 -8.79 4.88
CA SER A 99 -21.70 -8.85 3.66
C SER A 99 -21.76 -7.51 2.92
N TRP A 100 -21.68 -7.58 1.59
CA TRP A 100 -21.97 -6.49 0.66
C TRP A 100 -22.55 -7.07 -0.63
N ASN A 101 -23.66 -6.51 -1.12
CA ASN A 101 -24.35 -6.98 -2.34
C ASN A 101 -24.53 -8.51 -2.40
N SER A 102 -25.00 -9.11 -1.31
CA SER A 102 -25.25 -10.56 -1.19
C SER A 102 -24.02 -11.46 -1.34
N LYS A 103 -22.80 -10.90 -1.23
CA LYS A 103 -21.53 -11.63 -1.14
C LYS A 103 -20.87 -11.44 0.21
N ALA A 104 -19.97 -12.34 0.58
CA ALA A 104 -18.99 -12.09 1.63
C ALA A 104 -17.83 -11.29 1.01
N ILE A 105 -17.38 -10.24 1.67
CA ILE A 105 -16.21 -9.48 1.25
C ILE A 105 -15.18 -9.44 2.36
N ALA A 106 -13.91 -9.41 1.99
CA ALA A 106 -12.81 -9.05 2.88
C ALA A 106 -12.23 -7.70 2.45
N VAL A 107 -12.14 -6.77 3.40
CA VAL A 107 -11.62 -5.42 3.21
C VAL A 107 -10.41 -5.26 4.11
N ASN A 108 -9.27 -4.92 3.53
CA ASN A 108 -8.06 -4.63 4.27
C ASN A 108 -7.98 -3.14 4.63
N ILE A 109 -7.79 -2.85 5.91
CA ILE A 109 -7.75 -1.50 6.47
C ILE A 109 -6.33 -1.23 6.95
N LEU A 110 -5.63 -0.32 6.27
CA LEU A 110 -4.20 -0.06 6.47
C LEU A 110 -3.81 1.38 6.13
N PRO A 111 -2.68 1.88 6.66
CA PRO A 111 -2.11 3.15 6.23
C PRO A 111 -1.72 3.15 4.75
N LEU A 112 -1.90 4.28 4.08
CA LEU A 112 -1.57 4.49 2.67
C LEU A 112 -0.14 4.07 2.32
N GLU A 113 0.85 4.39 3.15
CA GLU A 113 2.24 4.03 2.87
C GLU A 113 2.47 2.51 2.91
N GLU A 114 1.81 1.77 3.82
CA GLU A 114 1.87 0.30 3.86
C GLU A 114 1.19 -0.33 2.65
N TYR A 115 0.10 0.27 2.17
CA TYR A 115 -0.54 -0.14 0.92
C TYR A 115 0.42 -0.01 -0.28
N LEU A 116 1.15 1.10 -0.39
CA LEU A 116 2.08 1.35 -1.49
C LEU A 116 3.26 0.37 -1.54
N ARG A 117 3.71 -0.15 -0.39
CA ARG A 117 4.76 -1.17 -0.33
C ARG A 117 4.40 -2.44 -1.10
N SER A 118 3.11 -2.77 -1.20
CA SER A 118 2.62 -3.89 -2.02
C SER A 118 2.28 -3.45 -3.45
N VAL A 119 1.70 -2.26 -3.65
CA VAL A 119 1.30 -1.79 -4.98
C VAL A 119 2.49 -1.57 -5.90
N VAL A 120 3.53 -0.86 -5.45
CA VAL A 120 4.68 -0.52 -6.30
C VAL A 120 5.33 -1.76 -6.92
N PRO A 121 5.72 -2.82 -6.16
CA PRO A 121 6.30 -4.02 -6.76
C PRO A 121 5.29 -4.90 -7.50
N SER A 122 3.98 -4.75 -7.25
CA SER A 122 2.92 -5.46 -7.97
C SER A 122 2.62 -4.85 -9.35
N GLU A 123 2.83 -3.54 -9.48
CA GLU A 123 2.56 -2.77 -10.71
C GLU A 123 3.80 -2.57 -11.58
N MET A 124 4.99 -2.52 -10.96
CA MET A 124 6.25 -2.25 -11.63
C MET A 124 7.33 -3.20 -11.09
N PRO A 125 8.13 -3.86 -11.96
CA PRO A 125 9.16 -4.79 -11.49
C PRO A 125 10.13 -4.13 -10.51
N ALA A 126 10.27 -4.69 -9.30
CA ALA A 126 11.07 -4.08 -8.24
C ALA A 126 12.59 -4.03 -8.51
N SER A 127 13.05 -4.71 -9.56
CA SER A 127 14.42 -4.66 -10.08
C SER A 127 14.69 -3.44 -10.97
N TRP A 128 13.65 -2.67 -11.31
CA TRP A 128 13.79 -1.45 -12.10
C TRP A 128 14.48 -0.34 -11.32
N HIS A 129 14.89 0.69 -12.05
CA HIS A 129 15.65 1.81 -11.53
C HIS A 129 14.88 2.52 -10.42
N LEU A 130 15.58 2.89 -9.35
CA LEU A 130 14.95 3.47 -8.16
C LEU A 130 14.12 4.71 -8.49
N ASP A 131 14.61 5.62 -9.33
CA ASP A 131 13.84 6.80 -9.77
C ASP A 131 12.55 6.46 -10.54
N ALA A 132 12.52 5.36 -11.30
CA ALA A 132 11.28 4.91 -11.94
C ALA A 132 10.29 4.38 -10.90
N LEU A 133 10.76 3.61 -9.91
CA LEU A 133 9.94 3.12 -8.80
C LEU A 133 9.42 4.28 -7.94
N LYS A 134 10.22 5.33 -7.72
CA LYS A 134 9.80 6.55 -7.00
C LYS A 134 8.70 7.30 -7.75
N ALA A 135 8.85 7.48 -9.06
CA ALA A 135 7.80 8.08 -9.89
C ALA A 135 6.51 7.26 -9.83
N GLN A 136 6.62 5.92 -9.91
CA GLN A 136 5.48 5.01 -9.73
C GLN A 136 4.84 5.15 -8.34
N ALA A 137 5.64 5.26 -7.26
CA ALA A 137 5.13 5.41 -5.91
C ALA A 137 4.29 6.69 -5.75
N VAL A 138 4.76 7.83 -6.28
CA VAL A 138 4.02 9.10 -6.23
C VAL A 138 2.74 9.04 -7.08
N ALA A 139 2.82 8.47 -8.29
CA ALA A 139 1.64 8.27 -9.14
C ALA A 139 0.59 7.40 -8.43
N ALA A 140 1.01 6.26 -7.87
CA ALA A 140 0.15 5.34 -7.13
C ALA A 140 -0.45 5.98 -5.87
N ARG A 141 0.32 6.76 -5.11
CA ARG A 141 -0.17 7.50 -3.94
C ARG A 141 -1.26 8.49 -4.31
N SER A 142 -1.02 9.25 -5.37
CA SER A 142 -1.95 10.25 -5.89
C SER A 142 -3.25 9.59 -6.38
N TYR A 143 -3.14 8.45 -7.04
CA TYR A 143 -4.29 7.65 -7.45
C TYR A 143 -5.13 7.20 -6.26
N ALA A 144 -4.50 6.63 -5.23
CA ALA A 144 -5.22 6.14 -4.06
C ALA A 144 -5.97 7.25 -3.32
N ILE A 145 -5.29 8.37 -3.06
CA ILE A 145 -5.89 9.54 -2.39
C ILE A 145 -7.05 10.09 -3.21
N ASN A 146 -6.87 10.27 -4.52
CA ASN A 146 -7.93 10.82 -5.37
C ASN A 146 -9.13 9.88 -5.49
N THR A 147 -8.89 8.58 -5.56
CA THR A 147 -9.95 7.55 -5.62
C THR A 147 -10.80 7.56 -4.35
N GLN A 148 -10.15 7.63 -3.19
CA GLN A 148 -10.83 7.76 -1.89
C GLN A 148 -11.61 9.08 -1.79
N LYS A 149 -10.98 10.22 -2.11
CA LYS A 149 -11.63 11.55 -2.08
C LYS A 149 -12.86 11.62 -3.00
N GLN A 150 -12.78 11.03 -4.19
CA GLN A 150 -13.87 11.02 -5.17
C GLN A 150 -14.97 10.00 -4.85
N ARG A 151 -14.76 9.15 -3.83
CA ARG A 151 -15.66 8.04 -3.49
C ARG A 151 -16.02 7.24 -4.75
N LYS A 152 -15.02 6.81 -5.52
CA LYS A 152 -15.19 6.09 -6.80
C LYS A 152 -16.21 4.94 -6.71
N TRP A 153 -16.25 4.26 -5.56
CA TRP A 153 -17.13 3.12 -5.28
C TRP A 153 -18.42 3.48 -4.53
N GLY A 154 -18.77 4.77 -4.48
CA GLY A 154 -20.03 5.26 -3.92
C GLY A 154 -20.22 4.91 -2.45
N THR A 155 -21.23 4.08 -2.17
CA THR A 155 -21.59 3.63 -0.81
C THR A 155 -20.90 2.34 -0.39
N ALA A 156 -19.99 1.80 -1.20
CA ALA A 156 -19.24 0.61 -0.86
C ALA A 156 -18.46 0.79 0.46
N PRO A 157 -18.26 -0.28 1.24
CA PRO A 157 -17.51 -0.25 2.50
C PRO A 157 -15.99 -0.19 2.29
N TYR A 158 -15.53 0.10 1.07
CA TYR A 158 -14.12 0.18 0.68
C TYR A 158 -13.88 1.40 -0.22
N ASP A 159 -12.64 1.87 -0.22
CA ASP A 159 -12.17 3.03 -0.97
C ASP A 159 -11.54 2.63 -2.31
N LEU A 160 -10.90 1.45 -2.36
CA LEU A 160 -10.24 0.87 -3.53
C LEU A 160 -10.52 -0.63 -3.65
N VAL A 161 -10.25 -1.21 -4.81
CA VAL A 161 -10.21 -2.66 -5.03
C VAL A 161 -8.80 -3.12 -5.42
N SER A 162 -8.42 -4.34 -5.04
CA SER A 162 -7.04 -4.84 -5.13
C SER A 162 -6.59 -5.31 -6.52
N ASP A 163 -7.37 -5.06 -7.56
CA ASP A 163 -7.13 -5.52 -8.92
C ASP A 163 -7.09 -4.36 -9.94
N THR A 164 -6.99 -4.70 -11.22
CA THR A 164 -6.85 -3.76 -12.34
C THR A 164 -7.96 -2.71 -12.47
N ARG A 165 -9.09 -2.85 -11.76
CA ARG A 165 -10.12 -1.80 -11.70
C ARG A 165 -9.62 -0.56 -10.97
N ASP A 166 -8.65 -0.72 -10.06
CA ASP A 166 -7.91 0.35 -9.39
C ASP A 166 -6.40 0.15 -9.54
N GLN A 167 -5.79 -0.61 -8.61
CA GLN A 167 -4.36 -0.89 -8.62
C GLN A 167 -4.16 -2.31 -8.11
N VAL A 168 -3.15 -2.99 -8.66
CA VAL A 168 -2.81 -4.34 -8.23
C VAL A 168 -2.22 -4.27 -6.82
N TYR A 169 -2.97 -4.78 -5.84
CA TYR A 169 -2.57 -4.89 -4.44
C TYR A 169 -2.58 -6.35 -4.02
N SER A 170 -1.41 -6.92 -3.73
CA SER A 170 -1.22 -8.37 -3.60
C SER A 170 -0.88 -8.82 -2.17
N GLY A 171 -1.07 -7.94 -1.19
CA GLY A 171 -0.62 -8.17 0.18
C GLY A 171 0.91 -8.17 0.29
N PHE A 172 1.44 -8.63 1.42
CA PHE A 172 2.89 -8.64 1.68
C PHE A 172 3.56 -9.94 1.27
N PHE A 173 2.84 -11.05 1.35
CA PHE A 173 3.33 -12.35 0.95
C PHE A 173 2.25 -13.13 0.22
N LYS A 174 2.69 -14.05 -0.63
CA LYS A 174 1.87 -15.05 -1.29
C LYS A 174 2.23 -16.43 -0.76
N PHE A 175 1.24 -17.16 -0.28
CA PHE A 175 1.36 -18.57 0.00
C PHE A 175 1.39 -19.36 -1.31
N ASP A 176 2.39 -20.21 -1.47
CA ASP A 176 2.48 -21.16 -2.56
C ASP A 176 2.56 -22.57 -1.93
N PRO A 177 1.57 -23.45 -2.14
CA PRO A 177 1.58 -24.81 -1.60
C PRO A 177 2.81 -25.63 -2.02
N LYS A 178 3.52 -25.21 -3.08
CA LYS A 178 4.74 -25.85 -3.57
C LYS A 178 6.00 -25.37 -2.86
N GLN A 179 5.90 -24.34 -2.03
CA GLN A 179 7.04 -23.75 -1.31
C GLN A 179 6.88 -23.91 0.20
N PRO A 180 7.98 -24.15 0.93
CA PRO A 180 7.93 -24.35 2.38
C PRO A 180 7.65 -23.05 3.15
N THR A 181 7.87 -21.88 2.53
CA THR A 181 7.65 -20.57 3.12
C THR A 181 6.88 -19.66 2.17
N PRO A 182 6.07 -18.72 2.67
CA PRO A 182 5.43 -17.72 1.83
C PRO A 182 6.44 -16.89 1.02
N VAL A 183 6.11 -16.59 -0.22
CA VAL A 183 6.92 -15.77 -1.13
C VAL A 183 6.66 -14.29 -0.85
N PRO A 184 7.67 -13.45 -0.59
CA PRO A 184 7.47 -12.02 -0.42
C PRO A 184 6.99 -11.38 -1.73
N VAL A 185 5.96 -10.54 -1.61
CA VAL A 185 5.49 -9.64 -2.69
C VAL A 185 6.20 -8.28 -2.55
N ILE A 186 6.39 -7.82 -1.32
CA ILE A 186 7.14 -6.60 -1.02
C ILE A 186 8.62 -6.76 -1.38
N HIS A 187 9.28 -5.64 -1.67
CA HIS A 187 10.68 -5.64 -2.07
C HIS A 187 11.39 -4.38 -1.56
N GLN A 188 12.64 -4.53 -1.09
CA GLN A 188 13.43 -3.45 -0.47
C GLN A 188 13.57 -2.19 -1.36
N ASN A 189 13.75 -2.35 -2.67
CA ASN A 189 13.86 -1.20 -3.58
C ASN A 189 12.54 -0.44 -3.70
N SER A 190 11.42 -1.15 -3.69
CA SER A 190 10.09 -0.54 -3.73
C SER A 190 9.76 0.11 -2.39
N ASP A 191 10.12 -0.51 -1.26
CA ASP A 191 10.03 0.08 0.07
C ASP A 191 10.84 1.38 0.16
N LEU A 192 12.08 1.38 -0.35
CA LEU A 192 12.93 2.57 -0.41
C LEU A 192 12.30 3.67 -1.27
N ALA A 193 11.73 3.33 -2.44
CA ALA A 193 11.04 4.28 -3.29
C ALA A 193 9.82 4.92 -2.60
N VAL A 194 9.04 4.12 -1.85
CA VAL A 194 7.89 4.59 -1.07
C VAL A 194 8.35 5.55 0.03
N VAL A 195 9.37 5.16 0.81
CA VAL A 195 9.92 5.96 1.92
C VAL A 195 10.53 7.27 1.43
N GLU A 196 11.38 7.24 0.39
CA GLU A 196 12.05 8.44 -0.12
C GLU A 196 11.09 9.42 -0.81
N THR A 197 9.89 8.96 -1.18
CA THR A 197 8.82 9.80 -1.73
C THR A 197 7.66 10.03 -0.75
N ALA A 198 7.84 9.72 0.53
CA ALA A 198 6.78 9.81 1.53
C ALA A 198 6.14 11.21 1.56
N GLY A 199 4.82 11.24 1.42
CA GLY A 199 4.01 12.45 1.36
C GLY A 199 3.98 13.15 0.00
N TYR A 200 4.85 12.82 -0.97
CA TYR A 200 4.75 13.43 -2.30
C TYR A 200 3.56 12.87 -3.08
N VAL A 201 2.75 13.78 -3.63
CA VAL A 201 1.59 13.53 -4.48
C VAL A 201 1.63 14.46 -5.70
N LEU A 202 0.87 14.15 -6.73
CA LEU A 202 0.61 15.06 -7.84
C LEU A 202 -0.40 16.13 -7.39
N ARG A 203 -0.35 17.31 -8.03
CA ARG A 203 -1.29 18.39 -7.72
C ARG A 203 -2.74 18.01 -8.01
N ASP A 204 -3.65 18.76 -7.39
CA ASP A 204 -5.08 18.61 -7.60
C ASP A 204 -5.44 18.70 -9.10
N GLY A 205 -6.20 17.73 -9.59
CA GLY A 205 -6.54 17.56 -11.01
C GLY A 205 -5.85 16.37 -11.68
N PHE A 206 -4.70 15.92 -11.17
CA PHE A 206 -4.00 14.75 -11.68
C PHE A 206 -4.29 13.51 -10.86
N LYS A 207 -4.93 12.53 -11.48
CA LYS A 207 -5.31 11.28 -10.82
C LYS A 207 -4.14 10.29 -10.66
N GLY A 208 -2.95 10.57 -11.20
CA GLY A 208 -1.82 9.64 -11.09
C GLY A 208 -2.02 8.32 -11.83
N TYR A 209 -2.75 8.33 -12.95
CA TYR A 209 -2.89 7.11 -13.76
C TYR A 209 -1.53 6.69 -14.32
N TYR A 210 -1.34 5.40 -14.54
CA TYR A 210 -0.15 4.83 -15.15
C TYR A 210 -0.54 3.58 -15.95
N ARG A 211 0.33 3.17 -16.90
CA ARG A 211 0.15 1.94 -17.69
C ARG A 211 1.50 1.39 -18.13
N ALA A 212 1.54 0.09 -18.40
CA ALA A 212 2.76 -0.60 -18.85
C ALA A 212 3.35 0.03 -20.13
N SER A 213 2.50 0.47 -21.05
CA SER A 213 2.89 1.22 -22.25
C SER A 213 1.71 2.09 -22.73
N LEU A 214 1.95 3.33 -23.15
CA LEU A 214 0.92 4.18 -23.77
C LEU A 214 0.81 3.91 -25.29
N PRO A 215 -0.38 4.03 -25.91
CA PRO A 215 -0.52 4.12 -27.38
C PRO A 215 -0.10 5.53 -27.84
N VAL A 216 0.91 5.66 -28.70
CA VAL A 216 1.67 6.92 -28.80
C VAL A 216 2.03 7.40 -30.21
N SER A 217 1.94 8.72 -30.37
CA SER A 217 2.76 9.51 -31.29
C SER A 217 4.14 9.72 -30.65
N TRP A 218 5.19 9.68 -31.47
CA TRP A 218 6.58 9.70 -31.03
C TRP A 218 7.27 11.02 -31.38
N ILE A 219 8.11 11.52 -30.48
CA ILE A 219 9.03 12.63 -30.73
C ILE A 219 10.46 12.12 -30.74
N ASN A 220 11.32 12.71 -31.57
CA ASN A 220 12.75 12.41 -31.55
C ASN A 220 13.34 12.87 -30.20
N TRP A 221 14.13 12.00 -29.58
CA TRP A 221 14.78 12.25 -28.32
C TRP A 221 16.15 11.55 -28.24
N GLY A 222 17.22 12.34 -28.33
CA GLY A 222 18.58 11.83 -28.40
C GLY A 222 18.77 10.94 -29.64
N ASN A 223 19.20 9.69 -29.43
CA ASN A 223 19.34 8.68 -30.49
C ASN A 223 18.10 7.77 -30.62
N GLY A 224 16.94 8.19 -30.10
CA GLY A 224 15.72 7.38 -30.09
C GLY A 224 14.45 8.22 -30.13
N PHE A 225 13.35 7.63 -29.69
CA PHE A 225 12.06 8.30 -29.64
C PHE A 225 11.45 8.23 -28.24
N MET A 226 10.76 9.30 -27.84
CA MET A 226 9.92 9.32 -26.65
C MET A 226 8.45 9.46 -27.03
N PRO A 227 7.54 8.80 -26.31
CA PRO A 227 6.12 9.05 -26.51
C PRO A 227 5.74 10.45 -26.05
N VAL A 228 4.80 11.07 -26.77
CA VAL A 228 4.17 12.30 -26.32
C VAL A 228 3.30 12.00 -25.09
N SER A 229 3.63 12.65 -23.98
CA SER A 229 2.82 12.61 -22.75
C SER A 229 1.42 13.15 -23.01
N ASP A 230 0.39 12.44 -22.52
CA ASP A 230 -1.01 12.91 -22.54
C ASP A 230 -1.37 13.76 -21.31
N GLY A 231 -0.39 14.03 -20.43
CA GLY A 231 -0.56 14.78 -19.19
C GLY A 231 -1.33 14.04 -18.10
N LYS A 232 -1.72 12.77 -18.33
CA LYS A 232 -2.57 12.01 -17.40
C LYS A 232 -1.99 10.67 -17.00
N HIS A 233 -1.13 10.08 -17.83
CA HIS A 233 -0.62 8.74 -17.65
C HIS A 233 0.90 8.71 -17.65
N LEU A 234 1.47 8.05 -16.64
CA LEU A 234 2.86 7.61 -16.64
C LEU A 234 3.01 6.33 -17.46
N ASP A 235 4.00 6.29 -18.35
CA ASP A 235 4.43 5.05 -19.03
C ASP A 235 5.51 4.37 -18.20
N GLN A 236 5.25 3.15 -17.75
CA GLN A 236 6.17 2.45 -16.86
C GLN A 236 7.49 2.11 -17.57
N LYS A 237 7.44 1.54 -18.77
CA LYS A 237 8.64 1.11 -19.51
C LYS A 237 9.49 2.29 -19.94
N ILE A 238 8.87 3.39 -20.37
CA ILE A 238 9.61 4.59 -20.74
C ILE A 238 10.16 5.30 -19.50
N SER A 239 9.43 5.32 -18.38
CA SER A 239 9.98 5.85 -17.11
C SER A 239 11.25 5.12 -16.67
N GLN A 240 11.27 3.78 -16.82
CA GLN A 240 12.48 3.00 -16.60
C GLN A 240 13.63 3.44 -17.49
N GLN A 241 13.37 3.65 -18.77
CA GLN A 241 14.39 4.10 -19.73
C GLN A 241 14.86 5.54 -19.47
N MET A 242 13.98 6.44 -19.04
CA MET A 242 14.32 7.81 -18.65
C MET A 242 15.26 7.79 -17.45
N ALA A 243 14.92 7.00 -16.43
CA ALA A 243 15.73 6.83 -15.24
C ALA A 243 17.13 6.26 -15.56
N GLN A 244 17.21 5.24 -16.43
CA GLN A 244 18.48 4.70 -16.93
C GLN A 244 19.33 5.73 -17.71
N ARG A 245 18.71 6.78 -18.25
CA ARG A 245 19.38 7.89 -18.94
C ARG A 245 19.63 9.09 -18.01
N GLY A 246 19.53 8.89 -16.70
CA GLY A 246 19.90 9.88 -15.67
C GLY A 246 18.77 10.83 -15.23
N TRP A 247 17.53 10.57 -15.64
CA TRP A 247 16.40 11.37 -15.16
C TRP A 247 16.05 10.97 -13.73
N ASN A 248 15.89 11.96 -12.85
CA ASN A 248 15.35 11.72 -11.53
C ASN A 248 13.82 11.60 -11.56
N TRP A 249 13.25 11.05 -10.49
CA TRP A 249 11.81 10.81 -10.38
C TRP A 249 10.94 12.07 -10.53
N VAL A 250 11.43 13.25 -10.12
CA VAL A 250 10.73 14.54 -10.27
C VAL A 250 10.61 14.90 -11.75
N GLN A 251 11.71 14.80 -12.50
CA GLN A 251 11.73 15.07 -13.95
C GLN A 251 10.84 14.09 -14.71
N ILE A 252 10.82 12.81 -14.30
CA ILE A 252 9.94 11.79 -14.88
C ILE A 252 8.48 12.18 -14.69
N LEU A 253 8.07 12.55 -13.47
CA LEU A 253 6.70 12.98 -13.19
C LEU A 253 6.33 14.27 -13.93
N ALA A 254 7.25 15.25 -13.97
CA ALA A 254 7.07 16.49 -14.70
C ALA A 254 6.84 16.26 -16.19
N TRP A 255 7.49 15.26 -16.79
CA TRP A 255 7.22 14.86 -18.17
C TRP A 255 5.82 14.27 -18.36
N TRP A 256 5.45 13.28 -17.54
CA TRP A 256 4.21 12.52 -17.74
C TRP A 256 2.95 13.28 -17.35
N TYR A 257 3.02 14.07 -16.29
CA TYR A 257 1.86 14.82 -15.78
C TYR A 257 1.91 16.29 -16.16
N ARG A 258 2.98 16.72 -16.85
CA ARG A 258 3.22 18.14 -17.22
C ARG A 258 3.21 19.06 -15.99
N ASP A 259 3.59 18.50 -14.83
CA ASP A 259 3.54 19.17 -13.54
C ASP A 259 4.49 18.51 -12.54
N GLU A 260 4.98 19.29 -11.59
CA GLU A 260 5.86 18.82 -10.53
C GLU A 260 5.06 18.26 -9.33
N PRO A 261 5.54 17.17 -8.71
CA PRO A 261 4.92 16.63 -7.50
C PRO A 261 5.04 17.61 -6.34
N VAL A 262 4.03 17.65 -5.49
CA VAL A 262 3.95 18.49 -4.30
C VAL A 262 3.93 17.64 -3.04
N LYS A 263 4.46 18.18 -1.94
CA LYS A 263 4.30 17.62 -0.61
C LYS A 263 3.25 18.47 0.12
N PRO A 264 2.06 17.94 0.39
CA PRO A 264 1.00 18.66 1.09
C PRO A 264 1.31 18.83 2.58
#